data_AF-A0A950QAW9-F1
#
_entry.id   AF-A0A950QAW9-F1
#
_cell.length_a   1.000
_cell.length_b   1.000
_cell.length_c   1.000
_cell.angle_alpha   90.00
_cell.angle_beta   90.00
_cell.angle_gamma   90.00
#
_symmetry.space_group_name_H-M   'P 1'
#
loop_
_entity.id
_entity.type
_entity.pdbx_description
1 polymer ?
#
loop_
_entity_poly.entity_id
_entity_poly.type
_entity_poly.pdbx_seq_one_letter_code
_entity_poly.pdbx_strand_id
1 'polypeptide(L)' 'MRYILLLILCAIPTAAAASGPICAARGAAVCALKSDGTRSDFSNACAAAQAGAKILHAGQCAAPGNERSMCNMLYQPVC' A
#
# COMPACT_ATOMS: atom_id res chain seq x y z
N MET A 1 45.83 -16.57 36.53
CA MET A 1 45.69 -16.78 35.07
C MET A 1 44.54 -17.74 34.83
N ARG A 2 43.69 -17.46 33.83
CA ARG A 2 42.42 -18.14 33.46
C ARG A 2 41.15 -17.52 34.05
N TYR A 3 40.89 -16.31 33.55
CA TYR A 3 39.57 -15.70 33.41
C TYR A 3 38.55 -16.73 32.89
N ILE A 4 37.53 -17.05 33.69
CA ILE A 4 36.34 -17.79 33.26
C ILE A 4 35.47 -16.80 32.48
N LEU A 5 35.65 -16.89 31.17
CA LEU A 5 34.87 -16.27 30.11
C LEU A 5 33.56 -17.08 29.93
N LEU A 6 32.49 -16.40 29.47
CA LEU A 6 31.30 -16.88 28.74
C LEU A 6 29.99 -16.80 29.54
N LEU A 7 29.21 -15.72 29.41
CA LEU A 7 28.33 -15.28 28.29
C LEU A 7 26.86 -15.47 28.69
N ILE A 8 26.33 -14.50 29.44
CA ILE A 8 24.89 -14.29 29.57
C ILE A 8 24.40 -13.80 28.20
N LEU A 9 23.74 -14.67 27.44
CA LEU A 9 23.02 -14.33 26.21
C LEU A 9 21.84 -13.43 26.58
N CYS A 10 22.07 -12.12 26.60
CA CYS A 10 20.99 -11.16 26.59
C CYS A 10 20.30 -11.28 25.23
N ALA A 11 19.08 -11.83 25.21
CA ALA A 11 18.24 -11.86 24.01
C ALA A 11 17.81 -10.43 23.68
N ILE A 12 18.61 -9.74 22.88
CA ILE A 12 18.28 -8.40 22.38
C ILE A 12 17.16 -8.58 21.36
N PRO A 13 15.94 -8.04 21.59
CA PRO A 13 14.92 -8.06 20.56
C PRO A 13 15.44 -7.22 19.40
N THR A 14 15.86 -7.89 18.33
CA THR A 14 16.30 -7.22 17.11
C THR A 14 15.03 -6.72 16.43
N ALA A 15 14.61 -5.49 16.77
CA ALA A 15 13.58 -4.80 16.03
C ALA A 15 14.12 -4.58 14.61
N ALA A 16 13.75 -5.48 13.70
CA ALA A 16 14.08 -5.37 12.30
C ALA A 16 13.56 -4.02 11.82
N ALA A 17 14.48 -3.10 11.53
CA ALA A 17 14.14 -1.83 10.94
C ALA A 17 13.34 -2.11 9.66
N ALA A 18 12.07 -1.71 9.64
CA ALA A 18 11.24 -1.80 8.45
C ALA A 18 11.74 -0.79 7.41
N SER A 19 12.86 -1.10 6.76
CA SER A 19 13.32 -0.40 5.57
C SER A 19 12.44 -0.85 4.40
N GLY A 20 11.25 -0.24 4.30
CA GLY A 20 10.41 -0.38 3.13
C GLY A 20 11.13 0.15 1.87
N PRO A 21 10.76 -0.31 0.67
CA PRO A 21 11.35 0.17 -0.57
C PRO A 21 11.17 1.69 -0.69
N ILE A 22 12.23 2.42 -1.09
CA ILE A 22 12.10 3.86 -1.32
C ILE A 22 11.25 4.09 -2.58
N CYS A 23 10.10 4.74 -2.40
CA CYS A 23 9.23 5.10 -3.51
C CYS A 23 9.51 6.52 -3.98
N ALA A 24 9.40 6.75 -5.28
CA ALA A 24 9.33 8.11 -5.81
C ALA A 24 8.12 8.84 -5.21
N ALA A 25 8.29 10.13 -4.89
CA ALA A 25 7.22 10.93 -4.30
C ALA A 25 6.03 11.17 -5.27
N ARG A 26 6.26 11.09 -6.58
CA ARG A 26 5.25 11.27 -7.62
C ARG A 26 5.29 10.13 -8.64
N GLY A 27 4.15 9.84 -9.25
CA GLY A 27 4.00 8.83 -10.29
C GLY A 27 2.56 8.80 -10.81
N ALA A 28 2.12 7.65 -11.31
CA ALA A 28 0.74 7.44 -11.75
C ALA A 28 -0.13 7.05 -10.55
N ALA A 29 -1.11 7.90 -10.20
CA ALA A 29 -2.01 7.65 -9.08
C ALA A 29 -2.78 6.33 -9.24
N VAL A 30 -3.10 5.69 -8.12
CA VAL A 30 -3.86 4.43 -8.08
C VAL A 30 -4.91 4.44 -6.97
N CYS A 31 -6.02 3.74 -7.20
CA CYS A 31 -7.04 3.47 -6.19
C CYS A 31 -6.74 2.11 -5.57
N ALA A 32 -6.58 2.05 -4.25
CA ALA A 32 -6.27 0.82 -3.54
C ALA A 32 -7.15 0.65 -2.29
N LEU A 33 -7.32 -0.60 -1.88
CA LEU A 33 -8.03 -1.02 -0.68
C LEU A 33 -7.03 -1.19 0.47
N LYS A 34 -7.20 -0.42 1.53
CA LYS A 34 -6.42 -0.57 2.77
C LYS A 34 -6.85 -1.82 3.55
N SER A 35 -6.04 -2.19 4.54
CA SER A 35 -6.33 -3.30 5.47
C SER A 35 -7.62 -3.10 6.28
N ASP A 36 -8.03 -1.85 6.51
CA ASP A 36 -9.29 -1.47 7.18
C ASP A 36 -10.52 -1.57 6.27
N GLY A 37 -10.36 -1.97 5.00
CA GLY A 37 -11.44 -2.06 4.01
C GLY A 37 -11.83 -0.74 3.37
N THR A 38 -11.15 0.37 3.69
CA THR A 38 -11.41 1.68 3.09
C THR A 38 -10.66 1.82 1.76
N ARG A 39 -11.31 2.39 0.75
CA ARG A 39 -10.67 2.76 -0.52
C ARG A 39 -9.97 4.11 -0.36
N SER A 40 -8.74 4.22 -0.87
CA SER A 40 -7.99 5.47 -0.83
C SER A 40 -7.09 5.62 -2.04
N ASP A 41 -6.84 6.89 -2.37
CA ASP A 41 -5.91 7.30 -3.41
C ASP A 41 -4.47 7.22 -2.93
N PHE A 42 -3.61 6.63 -3.76
CA PHE A 42 -2.18 6.63 -3.54
C PHE A 42 -1.48 7.32 -4.71
N SER A 43 -0.42 8.09 -4.42
CA SER A 43 0.34 8.83 -5.42
C SER A 43 0.98 7.95 -6.50
N ASN A 44 1.25 6.67 -6.17
CA ASN A 44 1.68 5.63 -7.09
C ASN A 44 1.54 4.22 -6.49
N ALA A 45 1.72 3.20 -7.35
CA ALA A 45 1.65 1.79 -6.96
C ALA A 45 2.67 1.39 -5.88
N CYS A 46 3.87 1.98 -5.90
CA CYS A 46 4.91 1.69 -4.89
C CYS A 46 4.44 2.15 -3.49
N ALA A 47 3.89 3.36 -3.38
CA ALA A 47 3.35 3.88 -2.13
C ALA A 47 2.18 3.02 -1.61
N ALA A 48 1.30 2.55 -2.50
CA ALA A 48 0.22 1.63 -2.14
C ALA A 48 0.75 0.29 -1.60
N ALA A 49 1.76 -0.28 -2.26
CA ALA A 49 2.38 -1.54 -1.84
C ALA A 49 3.07 -1.42 -0.47
N GLN A 50 3.80 -0.32 -0.22
CA GLN A 50 4.39 -0.05 1.09
C GLN A 50 3.35 0.06 2.21
N ALA A 51 2.19 0.63 1.92
CA ALA A 51 1.07 0.71 2.86
C ALA A 51 0.32 -0.62 3.04
N GLY A 52 0.74 -1.69 2.35
CA GLY A 52 0.04 -2.98 2.35
C GLY A 52 -1.35 -2.92 1.71
N ALA A 53 -1.60 -1.92 0.86
CA ALA A 53 -2.90 -1.74 0.21
C ALA A 53 -3.00 -2.59 -1.06
N LYS A 54 -4.17 -3.20 -1.28
CA LYS A 54 -4.48 -3.96 -2.50
C LYS A 54 -4.95 -3.03 -3.61
N ILE A 55 -4.15 -2.86 -4.64
CA ILE A 55 -4.50 -2.02 -5.81
C ILE A 55 -5.76 -2.58 -6.49
N LEU A 56 -6.73 -1.71 -6.76
CA LEU A 56 -7.99 -2.06 -7.43
C LEU A 56 -7.92 -1.71 -8.92
N HIS A 57 -7.53 -0.48 -9.24
CA HIS A 57 -7.33 -0.02 -10.62
C HIS A 57 -6.36 1.16 -10.65
N ALA A 58 -5.86 1.48 -11.85
CA ALA A 58 -5.09 2.69 -12.09
C ALA A 58 -5.99 3.93 -12.09
N GLY A 59 -5.42 5.09 -11.71
CA GLY A 59 -6.16 6.34 -11.52
C GLY A 59 -6.72 6.49 -10.11
N GLN A 60 -7.30 7.66 -9.84
CA GLN A 60 -7.89 7.97 -8.54
C GLN A 60 -9.17 7.16 -8.30
N CYS A 61 -9.50 6.92 -7.03
CA CYS A 61 -10.77 6.37 -6.63
C CYS A 61 -11.89 7.31 -7.11
N ALA A 62 -12.97 6.74 -7.66
CA ALA A 62 -14.14 7.52 -8.02
C ALA A 62 -14.66 8.22 -6.75
N ALA A 63 -14.81 9.55 -6.81
CA ALA A 63 -15.43 10.28 -5.71
C ALA A 63 -16.84 9.72 -5.44
N PRO A 64 -17.29 9.66 -4.17
CA PRO A 64 -18.69 9.40 -3.88
C PRO A 64 -19.54 10.47 -4.58
N GLY A 65 -20.39 10.07 -5.52
CA GLY A 65 -21.14 10.98 -6.41
C GLY A 65 -20.62 11.09 -7.84
N ASN A 66 -19.49 10.46 -8.19
CA ASN A 66 -19.16 10.17 -9.59
C ASN A 66 -19.91 8.90 -10.02
N GLU A 67 -21.21 9.11 -10.22
CA GLU A 67 -22.26 8.16 -10.60
C GLU A 67 -21.98 7.37 -11.89
N ARG A 68 -20.93 7.72 -12.66
CA ARG A 68 -20.48 6.93 -13.82
C ARG A 68 -20.03 5.51 -13.47
N SER A 69 -19.79 5.20 -12.19
CA SER A 69 -19.56 3.82 -11.74
C SER A 69 -20.84 2.96 -11.72
N MET A 70 -22.00 3.60 -11.76
CA MET A 70 -23.26 2.95 -12.06
C MET A 70 -23.48 3.11 -13.57
N CYS A 71 -22.80 2.28 -14.37
CA CYS A 71 -23.18 2.15 -15.76
C CYS A 71 -24.68 1.84 -15.78
N ASN A 72 -25.47 2.71 -16.41
CA ASN A 72 -26.86 2.36 -16.65
C ASN A 72 -26.88 1.10 -17.53
N MET A 73 -27.93 0.31 -17.41
CA MET A 73 -28.09 -0.86 -18.29
C MET A 73 -28.58 -0.43 -19.70
N LEU A 74 -28.41 0.84 -20.08
CA LEU A 74 -28.77 1.34 -21.39
C LEU A 74 -27.67 0.98 -22.39
N TYR A 75 -28.07 0.35 -23.48
CA TYR A 75 -27.18 0.04 -24.58
C TYR A 75 -26.83 1.32 -25.36
N GLN A 76 -25.58 1.77 -25.27
CA GLN A 76 -25.03 2.95 -25.94
C GLN A 76 -23.85 2.52 -26.84
N PRO A 77 -24.12 1.95 -28.03
CA PRO A 77 -23.06 1.46 -28.90
C PRO A 77 -22.19 2.62 -29.41
N VAL A 78 -20.91 2.33 -29.61
CA VAL A 78 -19.95 3.21 -30.28
C VAL A 78 -19.63 2.64 -31.66
N CYS A 79 -19.27 3.53 -32.60
CA CYS A 79 -18.95 3.18 -33.98
C CYS A 79 -17.81 2.18 -34.09
#